data_AF-A0A349BL53-F1
#
_entry.id   AF-A0A349BL53-F1
#
_cell.length_a   1.000
_cell.length_b   1.000
_cell.length_c   1.000
_cell.angle_alpha   90.00
_cell.angle_beta   90.00
_cell.angle_gamma   90.00
#
_symmetry.space_group_name_H-M   'P 1'
#
loop_
_entity.id
_entity.type
_entity.pdbx_description
1 polymer ?
#
loop_
_entity_poly.entity_id
_entity_poly.type
_entity_poly.pdbx_seq_one_letter_code
_entity_poly.pdbx_strand_id
1 'polypeptide(L)'
;MYNCGGYESVETIKLLDGIIDIYMPDFKYGNNESAKKLSAAPDYVEVAKGAVKEMHRQVGDLKIDKRGIAQRGLLIRHLVLPSSLAGTREVMRFVAKEISRN
;
A
#
# COMPACT_ATOMS: atom_id res chain seq x y z
N MET A 1 -15.02 -0.93 0.67
CA MET A 1 -13.67 -0.39 0.97
C MET A 1 -13.01 -1.30 1.99
N TYR A 2 -11.75 -1.65 1.78
CA TYR A 2 -10.92 -2.45 2.68
C TYR A 2 -9.74 -1.62 3.19
N ASN A 3 -9.79 -1.26 4.48
CA ASN A 3 -8.71 -0.55 5.17
C ASN A 3 -7.78 -1.58 5.83
N CYS A 4 -6.48 -1.45 5.62
CA CYS A 4 -5.54 -2.51 5.98
C CYS A 4 -4.13 -2.00 6.28
N GLY A 5 -3.33 -2.84 6.93
CA GLY A 5 -1.98 -2.47 7.38
C GLY A 5 -0.94 -2.50 6.26
N GLY A 6 -1.31 -2.97 5.08
CA GLY A 6 -0.43 -3.14 3.93
C GLY A 6 0.58 -4.27 4.10
N TYR A 7 0.47 -5.11 5.13
CA TYR A 7 1.38 -6.24 5.43
C TYR A 7 0.64 -7.58 5.40
N GLU A 8 -0.52 -7.61 4.73
CA GLU A 8 -1.28 -8.82 4.46
C GLU A 8 -0.52 -9.72 3.49
N SER A 9 -0.74 -11.04 3.58
CA SER A 9 -0.15 -11.96 2.62
C SER A 9 -0.77 -11.75 1.23
N VAL A 10 0.03 -11.96 0.19
CA VAL A 10 -0.44 -11.86 -1.21
C VAL A 10 -1.55 -12.87 -1.47
N GLU A 11 -1.46 -14.04 -0.85
CA GLU A 11 -2.48 -15.10 -0.91
C GLU A 11 -3.82 -14.60 -0.38
N THR A 12 -3.84 -13.90 0.76
CA THR A 12 -5.06 -13.31 1.30
C THR A 12 -5.63 -12.26 0.36
N ILE A 13 -4.80 -11.37 -0.21
CA ILE A 13 -5.30 -10.36 -1.14
C ILE A 13 -5.89 -11.00 -2.40
N LYS A 14 -5.26 -12.05 -2.95
CA LYS A 14 -5.81 -12.77 -4.12
C LYS A 14 -7.20 -13.35 -3.88
N LEU A 15 -7.50 -13.82 -2.67
CA LEU A 15 -8.82 -14.33 -2.32
C LEU A 15 -9.92 -13.25 -2.32
N LEU A 16 -9.54 -11.98 -2.29
CA LEU A 16 -10.44 -10.83 -2.28
C LEU A 16 -10.72 -10.26 -3.70
N ASP A 17 -10.16 -10.87 -4.75
CA ASP A 17 -10.35 -10.41 -6.12
C ASP A 17 -11.83 -10.42 -6.53
N GLY A 18 -12.30 -9.30 -7.08
CA GLY A 18 -13.70 -9.08 -7.41
C GLY A 18 -14.63 -8.75 -6.24
N ILE A 19 -14.15 -8.80 -4.99
CA ILE A 19 -14.96 -8.49 -3.79
C ILE A 19 -14.76 -7.02 -3.36
N ILE A 20 -13.54 -6.52 -3.47
CA ILE A 20 -13.16 -5.21 -2.95
C ILE A 20 -13.06 -4.18 -4.07
N ASP A 21 -13.86 -3.11 -3.98
CA ASP A 21 -13.77 -1.99 -4.93
C ASP A 21 -12.60 -1.05 -4.62
N ILE A 22 -12.33 -0.78 -3.34
CA ILE A 22 -11.32 0.18 -2.90
C ILE A 22 -10.44 -0.44 -1.83
N TYR A 23 -9.13 -0.47 -2.08
CA TYR A 23 -8.11 -0.81 -1.10
C TYR A 23 -7.49 0.46 -0.52
N MET A 24 -7.26 0.47 0.79
CA MET A 24 -6.62 1.57 1.50
C MET A 24 -5.54 1.04 2.46
N PRO A 25 -4.36 0.63 1.95
CA PRO A 25 -3.27 0.14 2.79
C PRO A 25 -2.46 1.27 3.42
N ASP A 26 -1.97 1.02 4.63
CA ASP A 26 -0.93 1.82 5.27
C ASP A 26 0.46 1.34 4.83
N PHE A 27 1.13 2.10 3.96
CA PHE A 27 2.52 1.85 3.59
C PHE A 27 3.46 2.61 4.54
N LYS A 28 3.82 1.97 5.65
CA LYS A 28 4.45 2.60 6.81
C LYS A 28 5.95 2.83 6.67
N TYR A 29 6.66 1.90 6.03
CA TYR A 29 8.12 1.88 6.02
C TYR A 29 8.70 1.56 4.64
N GLY A 30 9.74 2.29 4.24
CA GLY A 30 10.56 2.02 3.06
C GLY A 30 11.78 1.14 3.33
N ASN A 31 12.04 0.77 4.59
CA ASN A 31 13.13 -0.12 5.00
C ASN A 31 12.70 -1.07 6.14
N ASN A 32 13.26 -2.27 6.16
CA ASN A 32 12.93 -3.30 7.16
C ASN A 32 13.54 -3.05 8.54
N GLU A 33 14.61 -2.26 8.65
CA GLU A 33 15.21 -1.94 9.93
C GLU A 33 14.22 -1.17 10.83
N SER A 34 13.57 -0.15 10.26
CA SER A 34 12.55 0.65 10.94
C SER A 34 11.30 -0.17 11.22
N ALA A 35 10.85 -1.00 10.26
CA ALA A 35 9.70 -1.86 10.43
C ALA A 35 9.89 -2.90 11.54
N LYS A 36 11.07 -3.54 11.60
CA LYS A 36 11.46 -4.45 12.68
C LYS A 36 11.48 -3.75 14.02
N LYS A 37 12.14 -2.59 14.10
CA LYS A 37 12.35 -1.85 15.35
C LYS A 37 11.05 -1.28 15.92
N LEU A 38 10.19 -0.73 15.06
CA LEU A 38 9.00 0.03 15.47
C LEU A 38 7.71 -0.80 15.43
N SER A 39 7.70 -1.95 14.76
CA SER A 39 6.48 -2.75 14.56
C SER A 39 6.71 -4.26 14.55
N ALA A 40 7.91 -4.75 14.90
CA ALA A 40 8.25 -6.17 14.92
C ALA A 40 7.98 -6.91 13.58
N ALA A 41 8.08 -6.19 12.45
CA ALA A 41 7.84 -6.71 11.10
C ALA A 41 9.16 -6.73 10.30
N PRO A 42 9.95 -7.82 10.36
CA PRO A 42 11.32 -7.85 9.83
C PRO A 42 11.44 -7.91 8.30
N ASP A 43 10.37 -8.28 7.60
CA ASP A 43 10.25 -8.45 6.15
C ASP A 43 9.09 -7.59 5.58
N TYR A 44 8.77 -6.50 6.29
CA TYR A 44 7.67 -5.60 5.97
C TYR A 44 7.68 -5.10 4.54
N VAL A 45 8.83 -4.64 4.04
CA VAL A 45 8.92 -3.98 2.74
C VAL A 45 8.57 -4.96 1.62
N GLU A 46 9.08 -6.18 1.68
CA GLU A 46 8.86 -7.21 0.66
C GLU A 46 7.38 -7.63 0.64
N VAL A 47 6.83 -7.96 1.81
CA VAL A 47 5.43 -8.35 1.95
C VAL A 47 4.52 -7.21 1.52
N ALA A 48 4.79 -5.97 1.98
CA ALA A 48 3.93 -4.84 1.68
C ALA A 48 3.95 -4.44 0.21
N LYS A 49 5.12 -4.48 -0.43
CA LYS A 49 5.20 -4.28 -1.88
C LYS A 49 4.41 -5.35 -2.63
N GLY A 50 4.50 -6.61 -2.22
CA GLY A 50 3.73 -7.71 -2.80
C GLY A 50 2.23 -7.48 -2.67
N ALA A 51 1.75 -7.18 -1.45
CA ALA A 51 0.36 -6.92 -1.15
C ALA A 51 -0.18 -5.74 -1.97
N VAL A 52 0.53 -4.61 -1.98
CA VAL A 52 0.10 -3.38 -2.68
C VAL A 52 0.06 -3.58 -4.20
N LYS A 53 1.02 -4.31 -4.78
CA LYS A 53 0.98 -4.67 -6.22
C LYS A 53 -0.24 -5.52 -6.54
N GLU A 54 -0.56 -6.50 -5.70
CA GLU A 54 -1.72 -7.36 -5.91
C GLU A 54 -3.03 -6.58 -5.73
N MET A 55 -3.12 -5.71 -4.72
CA MET A 55 -4.26 -4.78 -4.56
C MET A 55 -4.44 -3.93 -5.82
N HIS A 56 -3.37 -3.29 -6.30
CA HIS A 56 -3.42 -2.48 -7.52
C HIS A 56 -3.84 -3.28 -8.75
N ARG A 57 -3.35 -4.51 -8.91
CA ARG A 57 -3.75 -5.40 -10.02
C ARG A 57 -5.28 -5.62 -10.07
N GLN A 58 -5.92 -5.73 -8.91
CA GLN A 58 -7.36 -6.01 -8.81
C GLN A 58 -8.25 -4.79 -9.08
N VAL A 59 -7.86 -3.62 -8.57
CA VAL A 59 -8.72 -2.42 -8.59
C VAL A 59 -8.23 -1.28 -9.47
N GLY A 60 -6.94 -1.29 -9.84
CA GLY A 60 -6.28 -0.24 -10.62
C GLY A 60 -6.10 1.08 -9.86
N ASP A 61 -5.89 2.15 -10.63
CA ASP A 61 -5.78 3.51 -10.10
C ASP A 61 -7.10 4.00 -9.50
N LEU A 62 -6.99 4.91 -8.54
CA LEU A 62 -8.15 5.49 -7.87
C LEU A 62 -9.03 6.28 -8.84
N LYS A 63 -10.25 5.80 -9.06
CA LYS A 63 -11.30 6.46 -9.82
C LYS A 63 -12.20 7.25 -8.88
N ILE A 64 -12.34 8.53 -9.17
CA ILE A 64 -13.13 9.49 -8.40
C ILE A 64 -14.22 10.03 -9.31
N ASP A 65 -15.44 10.14 -8.80
CA ASP A 65 -16.56 10.71 -9.55
C ASP A 65 -16.51 12.24 -9.63
N LYS A 66 -17.44 12.83 -10.38
CA LYS A 66 -17.56 14.30 -10.55
C LYS A 66 -17.83 15.08 -9.25
N ARG A 67 -18.16 14.39 -8.16
CA ARG A 67 -18.43 14.97 -6.83
C ARG A 67 -17.24 14.79 -5.88
N GLY A 68 -16.15 14.17 -6.33
CA GLY A 68 -14.97 13.90 -5.49
C GLY A 68 -15.07 12.61 -4.68
N ILE A 69 -16.03 11.72 -4.97
CA ILE A 69 -16.21 10.47 -4.23
C ILE A 69 -15.43 9.35 -4.93
N ALA A 70 -14.55 8.67 -4.20
CA ALA A 70 -13.84 7.50 -4.67
C ALA A 70 -14.82 6.33 -4.91
N GLN A 71 -14.76 5.72 -6.10
CA GLN A 71 -15.65 4.62 -6.49
C GLN A 71 -14.94 3.27 -6.57
N ARG A 72 -13.69 3.26 -7.05
CA ARG A 72 -12.87 2.05 -7.20
C ARG A 72 -11.40 2.43 -7.26
N GLY A 73 -10.50 1.58 -6.79
CA GLY A 73 -9.05 1.73 -6.97
C GLY A 73 -8.25 1.71 -5.67
N LEU A 74 -6.95 1.96 -5.80
CA LEU A 74 -6.01 1.90 -4.69
C LEU A 74 -5.71 3.30 -4.12
N LEU A 75 -5.91 3.48 -2.81
CA LEU A 75 -5.54 4.69 -2.07
C LEU A 75 -4.47 4.37 -1.01
N ILE A 76 -3.21 4.66 -1.30
CA ILE A 76 -2.11 4.36 -0.36
C ILE A 76 -1.99 5.48 0.68
N ARG A 77 -1.99 5.11 1.97
CA ARG A 77 -1.63 6.02 3.06
C ARG A 77 -0.18 5.79 3.45
N HIS A 78 0.66 6.81 3.26
CA HIS A 78 2.05 6.74 3.70
C HIS A 78 2.21 7.40 5.07
N LEU A 79 2.80 6.66 6.02
CA LEU A 79 3.13 7.21 7.34
C LEU A 79 4.42 8.03 7.24
N VAL A 80 4.39 9.28 7.70
CA VAL A 80 5.59 10.12 7.84
C VAL A 80 6.06 10.05 9.28
N LEU A 81 7.34 9.75 9.49
CA LEU A 81 7.96 9.62 10.81
C LEU A 81 9.13 10.59 10.97
N PRO A 82 9.41 11.05 12.20
CA PRO A 82 10.56 11.91 12.47
C PRO A 82 11.87 11.20 12.11
N SER A 83 12.92 12.00 11.88
CA SER A 83 14.26 11.50 11.58
C SER A 83 14.33 10.56 10.37
N SER A 84 13.44 10.74 9.39
CA SER A 84 13.37 9.96 8.15
C SER A 84 13.14 8.45 8.35
N LEU A 85 12.64 8.03 9.52
CA LEU A 85 12.45 6.62 9.86
C LEU A 85 11.46 5.89 8.93
N ALA A 86 10.52 6.63 8.32
CA ALA A 86 9.57 6.06 7.37
C ALA A 86 10.21 5.62 6.05
N GLY A 87 11.41 6.10 5.69
CA GLY A 87 11.98 5.85 4.36
C GLY A 87 11.09 6.37 3.22
N THR A 88 10.55 7.58 3.39
CA THR A 88 9.57 8.18 2.47
C THR A 88 10.06 8.22 1.03
N ARG A 89 11.36 8.47 0.81
CA ARG A 89 11.93 8.49 -0.54
C ARG A 89 11.82 7.12 -1.22
N GLU A 90 12.05 6.05 -0.48
CA GLU A 90 11.98 4.67 -0.95
C GLU A 90 10.52 4.28 -1.23
N VAL A 91 9.59 4.66 -0.34
CA VAL A 91 8.15 4.44 -0.54
C VAL A 91 7.65 5.17 -1.79
N MET A 92 7.95 6.46 -1.93
CA MET A 92 7.51 7.24 -3.09
C MET A 92 8.12 6.73 -4.39
N ARG A 93 9.40 6.31 -4.36
CA ARG A 93 10.04 5.67 -5.51
C ARG A 93 9.34 4.38 -5.91
N PHE A 94 8.96 3.55 -4.94
CA PHE A 94 8.20 2.33 -5.18
C PHE A 94 6.85 2.64 -5.84
N VAL A 95 6.07 3.54 -5.25
CA VAL A 95 4.74 3.92 -5.78
C VAL A 95 4.86 4.42 -7.22
N ALA A 96 5.77 5.37 -7.48
CA ALA A 96 5.92 6.00 -8.79
C ALA A 96 6.49 5.06 -9.88
N LYS A 97 7.31 4.06 -9.51
CA LYS A 97 7.96 3.17 -10.48
C LYS A 97 7.26 1.86 -10.69
N GLU A 98 6.61 1.34 -9.66
CA GLU A 98 6.12 -0.04 -9.62
C GLU A 98 4.61 -0.17 -9.44
N ILE A 99 3.92 0.89 -8.99
CA ILE A 99 2.46 0.89 -8.81
C ILE A 99 1.78 1.67 -9.93
N SER A 100 1.99 2.99 -10.00
CA SER A 100 1.31 3.82 -10.99
C SER A 100 2.17 5.01 -11.42
N ARG A 101 2.05 5.36 -12.70
CA ARG A 101 2.68 6.53 -13.33
C ARG A 101 1.70 7.65 -13.64
N ASN A 102 0.42 7.43 -13.35
CA ASN A 102 -0.67 8.36 -13.63
C ASN A 102 -0.70 9.53 -12.64
#